data_AF-A0A1D6JGY8-F1
#
_entry.id   AF-A0A1D6JGY8-F1
#
_cell.length_a   1.000
_cell.length_b   1.000
_cell.length_c   1.000
_cell.angle_alpha   90.00
_cell.angle_beta   90.00
_cell.angle_gamma   90.00
#
_symmetry.space_group_name_H-M   'P 1'
#
loop_
_entity.id
_entity.type
_entity.pdbx_description
1 polymer ?
#
loop_
_entity_poly.entity_id
_entity_poly.type
_entity_poly.pdbx_seq_one_letter_code
_entity_poly.pdbx_strand_id
1 'polypeptide(L)'
;MLLACAIQQKCKVVDLGIAEDTEESLKEHMDAALRSNADIIITSGGVSMGDRDLVKPCLAKMGKIHFEKIQMKPGKPLTFAEITTQDTPKPSKTVLAFGLPGNPVSCIVCFNLFVVPAIRLLSGWSNPHLQR
;
A
#
# COMPACT_ATOMS: atom_id res chain seq x y z
N MET A 1 -0.21 -9.77 10.86
CA MET A 1 -0.94 -8.59 11.40
C MET A 1 -1.80 -7.91 10.34
N LEU A 2 -1.22 -7.38 9.26
CA LEU A 2 -1.98 -6.66 8.21
C LEU A 2 -3.08 -7.50 7.56
N LEU A 3 -2.82 -8.79 7.29
CA LEU A 3 -3.84 -9.73 6.78
C LEU A 3 -5.08 -9.75 7.67
N ALA A 4 -4.91 -9.90 8.98
CA ALA A 4 -6.01 -9.90 9.95
C ALA A 4 -6.75 -8.55 9.96
N CYS A 5 -6.04 -7.43 9.88
CA CYS A 5 -6.64 -6.10 9.83
C CYS A 5 -7.50 -5.90 8.57
N ALA A 6 -7.01 -6.34 7.41
CA ALA A 6 -7.75 -6.26 6.15
C ALA A 6 -8.99 -7.19 6.14
N ILE A 7 -8.87 -8.41 6.70
CA ILE A 7 -10.00 -9.32 6.89
C ILE A 7 -11.08 -8.71 7.80
N GLN A 8 -10.68 -8.00 8.86
CA GLN A 8 -11.61 -7.29 9.73
C GLN A 8 -12.38 -6.17 8.98
N GLN A 9 -11.77 -5.55 7.96
CA GLN A 9 -12.44 -4.60 7.06
C GLN A 9 -13.27 -5.28 5.96
N LYS A 10 -13.43 -6.61 5.99
CA LYS A 10 -14.21 -7.41 5.03
C LYS A 10 -13.67 -7.38 3.60
N CYS A 11 -12.37 -7.10 3.43
CA CYS A 11 -11.71 -7.16 2.13
C CYS A 11 -11.37 -8.61 1.74
N LYS A 12 -11.41 -8.90 0.43
CA LYS A 12 -10.71 -10.07 -0.13
C LYS A 12 -9.21 -9.77 -0.11
N VAL A 13 -8.43 -10.65 0.49
CA VAL A 13 -6.99 -10.46 0.66
C VAL A 13 -6.23 -11.44 -0.24
N VAL A 14 -5.20 -10.94 -0.93
CA VAL A 14 -4.21 -11.74 -1.66
C VAL A 14 -2.89 -11.59 -0.91
N ASP A 15 -2.43 -12.68 -0.30
CA ASP A 15 -1.13 -12.70 0.37
C ASP A 15 -0.04 -13.07 -0.64
N LEU A 16 0.92 -12.17 -0.84
CA LEU A 16 2.03 -12.36 -1.76
C LEU A 16 3.32 -12.75 -1.03
N GLY A 17 3.29 -12.91 0.29
CA GLY A 17 4.45 -13.33 1.06
C GLY A 17 5.49 -12.23 1.30
N ILE A 18 6.75 -12.64 1.44
CA ILE A 18 7.87 -11.79 1.81
C ILE A 18 8.74 -11.57 0.57
N ALA A 19 8.83 -10.33 0.11
CA ALA A 19 9.81 -9.92 -0.89
C ALA A 19 11.21 -9.82 -0.24
N GLU A 20 12.23 -10.20 -1.00
CA GLU A 20 13.63 -9.99 -0.60
C GLU A 20 14.01 -8.50 -0.73
N ASP A 21 15.08 -8.07 -0.05
CA ASP A 21 15.62 -6.71 -0.17
C ASP A 21 16.40 -6.50 -1.49
N THR A 22 15.80 -6.89 -2.62
CA THR A 22 16.32 -6.74 -3.98
C THR A 22 15.28 -6.07 -4.89
N GLU A 23 15.73 -5.30 -5.88
CA GLU A 23 14.79 -4.60 -6.78
C GLU A 23 13.98 -5.59 -7.61
N GLU A 24 14.62 -6.69 -8.02
CA GLU A 24 14.03 -7.77 -8.80
C GLU A 24 12.90 -8.45 -8.02
N SER A 25 13.17 -8.89 -6.79
CA SER A 25 12.16 -9.56 -5.96
C SER A 25 10.97 -8.64 -5.67
N LEU A 26 11.23 -7.39 -5.31
CA LEU A 26 10.17 -6.43 -5.03
C LEU A 26 9.31 -6.14 -6.26
N LYS A 27 9.94 -5.99 -7.43
CA LYS A 27 9.23 -5.78 -8.70
C LYS A 27 8.34 -6.98 -9.04
N GLU A 28 8.84 -8.20 -8.90
CA GLU A 28 8.06 -9.42 -9.16
C GLU A 28 6.79 -9.50 -8.29
N HIS A 29 6.91 -9.15 -7.01
CA HIS A 29 5.78 -9.11 -6.08
C HIS A 29 4.78 -8.01 -6.45
N MET A 30 5.25 -6.81 -6.80
CA MET A 30 4.37 -5.71 -7.22
C MET A 30 3.64 -6.04 -8.52
N ASP A 31 4.33 -6.63 -9.51
CA ASP A 31 3.73 -7.06 -10.76
C ASP A 31 2.71 -8.20 -10.53
N ALA A 32 2.98 -9.12 -9.60
CA ALA A 32 2.02 -10.14 -9.19
C ALA A 32 0.78 -9.51 -8.53
N ALA A 33 0.96 -8.47 -7.71
CA ALA A 33 -0.14 -7.73 -7.10
C ALA A 33 -1.03 -7.06 -8.16
N LEU A 34 -0.44 -6.41 -9.16
CA LEU A 34 -1.19 -5.79 -10.26
C LEU A 34 -1.97 -6.83 -11.08
N ARG A 35 -1.36 -7.98 -11.37
CA ARG A 35 -2.03 -9.10 -12.08
C ARG A 35 -3.18 -9.70 -11.26
N SER A 36 -3.17 -9.58 -9.93
CA SER A 36 -4.21 -10.14 -9.07
C SER A 36 -5.55 -9.37 -9.10
N ASN A 37 -5.64 -8.28 -9.88
CA ASN A 37 -6.79 -7.38 -9.94
C ASN A 37 -7.12 -6.70 -8.59
N ALA A 38 -6.13 -6.50 -7.72
CA ALA A 38 -6.29 -5.76 -6.48
C ALA A 38 -6.65 -4.29 -6.73
N ASP A 39 -7.37 -3.68 -5.79
CA ASP A 39 -7.67 -2.23 -5.78
C ASP A 39 -6.65 -1.46 -4.91
N ILE A 40 -6.08 -2.14 -3.92
CA ILE A 40 -5.10 -1.60 -2.98
C ILE A 40 -3.93 -2.58 -2.86
N ILE A 41 -2.70 -2.07 -2.97
CA ILE A 41 -1.46 -2.75 -2.64
C ILE A 41 -0.93 -2.17 -1.32
N ILE A 42 -0.52 -3.04 -0.41
CA ILE A 42 0.04 -2.65 0.88
C ILE A 42 1.36 -3.36 1.06
N THR A 43 2.43 -2.60 1.27
CA THR A 43 3.72 -3.12 1.70
C THR A 43 4.02 -2.66 3.13
N SER A 44 4.88 -3.38 3.84
CA SER A 44 5.37 -2.96 5.15
C SER A 44 6.87 -3.16 5.25
N GLY A 45 7.60 -2.14 5.67
CA GLY A 45 9.07 -2.14 5.62
C GLY A 45 9.60 -1.57 4.30
N GLY A 46 10.93 -1.42 4.18
CA GLY A 46 11.58 -0.91 2.95
C GLY A 46 11.23 0.53 2.56
N VAL A 47 10.71 1.35 3.49
CA VAL A 47 10.25 2.75 3.26
C VAL A 47 10.96 3.78 4.15
N SER A 48 12.02 3.42 4.88
CA SER A 48 12.69 4.28 5.87
C SER A 48 13.72 5.26 5.24
N MET A 49 14.96 5.29 5.77
CA MET A 49 16.12 6.00 5.23
C MET A 49 17.38 5.11 5.07
N GLY A 50 17.23 3.79 5.07
CA GLY A 50 18.32 2.84 4.85
C GLY A 50 18.61 2.62 3.37
N ASP A 51 19.83 2.17 3.07
CA ASP A 51 20.33 1.96 1.70
C ASP A 51 19.52 0.90 0.90
N ARG A 52 18.69 0.11 1.60
CA ARG A 52 17.82 -0.93 1.02
C ARG A 52 16.34 -0.55 1.04
N ASP A 53 16.00 0.73 1.15
CA ASP A 53 14.61 1.17 1.05
C ASP A 53 14.14 1.22 -0.41
N LEU A 54 13.93 0.05 -0.97
CA LEU A 54 13.60 -0.16 -2.38
C LEU A 54 12.11 0.10 -2.71
N VAL A 55 11.24 0.22 -1.71
CA VAL A 55 9.79 0.41 -1.92
C VAL A 55 9.49 1.76 -2.56
N LYS A 56 10.10 2.85 -2.08
CA LYS A 56 9.88 4.18 -2.67
C LYS A 56 10.31 4.27 -4.14
N PRO A 57 11.56 3.91 -4.51
CA PRO A 57 11.96 3.96 -5.90
C PRO A 57 11.16 2.99 -6.78
N CYS A 58 10.77 1.82 -6.26
CA CYS A 58 9.89 0.90 -6.98
C CYS A 58 8.52 1.54 -7.27
N LEU A 59 7.86 2.11 -6.27
CA LEU A 59 6.59 2.82 -6.44
C LEU A 59 6.70 4.02 -7.38
N ALA A 60 7.80 4.78 -7.32
CA ALA A 60 8.06 5.90 -8.22
C ALA A 60 8.23 5.47 -9.69
N LYS A 61 8.80 4.29 -9.93
CA LYS A 61 8.94 3.72 -11.29
C LYS A 61 7.59 3.22 -11.82
N MET A 62 6.71 2.73 -10.95
CA MET A 62 5.44 2.12 -11.34
C MET A 62 4.27 3.10 -11.42
N GLY A 63 4.33 4.23 -10.72
CA GLY A 63 3.22 5.16 -10.64
C GLY A 63 3.60 6.52 -10.05
N LYS A 64 2.57 7.29 -9.71
CA LYS A 64 2.72 8.64 -9.17
C LYS A 64 2.77 8.60 -7.64
N ILE A 65 3.90 8.97 -7.06
CA ILE A 65 3.99 9.22 -5.62
C ILE A 65 3.30 10.54 -5.27
N HIS A 66 2.42 10.51 -4.28
CA HIS A 66 1.78 11.71 -3.73
C HIS A 66 2.53 12.25 -2.53
N PHE A 67 3.04 11.36 -1.66
CA PHE A 67 3.90 11.71 -0.55
C PHE A 67 4.71 10.50 -0.08
N GLU A 68 5.86 10.75 0.54
CA GLU A 68 6.76 9.72 1.09
C GLU A 68 7.01 9.89 2.59
N LYS A 69 6.58 11.02 3.13
CA LYS A 69 6.71 11.40 4.54
C LYS A 69 5.51 12.22 4.95
N ILE A 70 5.10 12.04 6.19
CA ILE A 70 4.03 12.81 6.80
C ILE A 70 4.43 13.28 8.19
N GLN A 71 3.91 14.44 8.58
CA GLN A 71 4.17 15.03 9.88
C GLN A 71 3.26 14.37 10.93
N MET A 72 3.64 13.17 11.36
CA MET A 72 2.92 12.42 12.40
C MET A 72 3.89 11.62 13.27
N LYS A 73 3.40 11.19 14.44
CA LYS A 73 4.10 10.23 15.30
C LYS A 73 3.07 9.29 15.97
N PRO A 74 3.27 7.95 15.93
CA PRO A 74 4.22 7.21 15.09
C PRO A 74 3.77 7.21 13.61
N GLY A 75 4.65 6.84 12.67
CA GLY A 75 4.25 6.68 11.25
C GLY A 75 4.85 7.62 10.21
N LYS A 76 5.87 8.42 10.57
CA LYS A 76 6.52 9.38 9.66
C LYS A 76 6.84 8.87 8.25
N PRO A 77 7.40 7.66 8.03
CA PRO A 77 7.81 7.21 6.69
C PRO A 77 6.68 6.54 5.87
N LEU A 78 5.41 6.88 6.12
CA LEU A 78 4.32 6.42 5.25
C LEU A 78 4.49 6.98 3.83
N THR A 79 4.46 6.09 2.85
CA THR A 79 4.46 6.44 1.43
C THR A 79 3.11 6.10 0.81
N PHE A 80 2.61 6.98 -0.06
CA PHE A 80 1.38 6.75 -0.83
C PHE A 80 1.61 7.06 -2.30
N ALA A 81 1.19 6.14 -3.15
CA ALA A 81 1.28 6.27 -4.59
C ALA A 81 0.02 5.76 -5.30
N GLU A 82 -0.20 6.27 -6.51
CA GLU A 82 -1.24 5.83 -7.42
C GLU A 82 -0.59 5.16 -8.63
N ILE A 83 -0.99 3.91 -8.94
CA ILE A 83 -0.50 3.14 -10.08
C ILE A 83 -1.65 2.97 -11.07
N THR A 84 -1.51 3.51 -12.27
CA THR A 84 -2.52 3.34 -13.33
C THR A 84 -2.12 2.17 -14.22
N THR A 85 -2.92 1.12 -14.24
CA THR A 85 -2.73 0.01 -15.17
C THR A 85 -3.44 0.32 -16.48
N GLN A 86 -2.73 0.14 -17.59
CA GLN A 86 -3.28 0.20 -18.94
C GLN A 86 -3.25 -1.23 -19.50
N ASP A 87 -4.39 -1.91 -19.45
CA ASP A 87 -4.50 -3.30 -19.86
C ASP A 87 -5.54 -3.39 -20.98
N THR A 88 -5.14 -3.51 -22.25
CA THR A 88 -6.09 -3.79 -23.34
C THR A 88 -6.42 -5.29 -23.29
N PRO A 89 -7.69 -5.75 -23.11
CA PRO A 89 -8.98 -5.09 -23.37
C PRO A 89 -9.77 -4.60 -22.13
N LYS A 90 -9.17 -4.54 -20.94
CA LYS A 90 -9.85 -4.05 -19.72
C LYS A 90 -9.83 -2.52 -19.66
N PRO A 91 -10.80 -1.89 -18.98
CA PRO A 91 -10.71 -0.47 -18.70
C PRO A 91 -9.46 -0.18 -17.84
N SER A 92 -8.80 0.95 -18.10
CA SER A 92 -7.70 1.42 -17.26
C SER A 92 -8.15 1.50 -15.81
N LYS A 93 -7.35 0.93 -14.91
CA LYS A 93 -7.68 0.86 -13.48
C LYS A 93 -6.61 1.56 -12.67
N THR A 94 -7.04 2.40 -11.74
CA THR A 94 -6.17 2.94 -10.70
C THR A 94 -6.06 1.94 -9.55
N VAL A 95 -4.84 1.64 -9.14
CA VAL A 95 -4.51 0.86 -7.94
C VAL A 95 -3.82 1.77 -6.94
N LEU A 96 -4.32 1.78 -5.70
CA LEU A 96 -3.74 2.56 -4.61
C LEU A 96 -2.61 1.77 -3.95
N ALA A 97 -1.43 2.37 -3.80
CA ALA A 97 -0.29 1.70 -3.17
C ALA A 97 0.13 2.42 -1.88
N PHE A 98 0.14 1.69 -0.76
CA PHE A 98 0.57 2.17 0.55
C PHE A 98 1.85 1.48 0.99
N GLY A 99 2.94 2.24 1.09
CA GLY A 99 4.19 1.81 1.70
C GLY A 99 4.19 2.09 3.20
N LEU A 100 3.80 1.11 4.01
CA LEU A 100 3.69 1.26 5.46
C LEU A 100 5.06 1.12 6.15
N PRO A 101 5.30 1.83 7.26
CA PRO A 101 6.51 1.67 8.05
C PRO A 101 6.73 0.22 8.53
N GLY A 102 7.98 -0.25 8.59
CA GLY A 102 8.30 -1.60 9.07
C GLY A 102 8.12 -1.81 10.59
N ASN A 103 8.14 -0.73 11.38
CA ASN A 103 7.87 -0.81 12.81
C ASN A 103 6.41 -1.24 13.05
N PRO A 104 6.12 -2.31 13.81
CA PRO A 104 4.77 -2.86 13.95
C PRO A 104 3.72 -1.87 14.46
N VAL A 105 4.07 -1.04 15.44
CA VAL A 105 3.17 -0.01 15.99
C VAL A 105 2.89 1.08 14.94
N SER A 106 3.93 1.53 14.25
CA SER A 106 3.77 2.53 13.18
C SER A 106 2.92 1.98 12.02
N CYS A 107 3.15 0.72 11.65
CA CYS A 107 2.42 0.02 10.60
C CYS A 107 0.92 -0.04 10.88
N ILE A 108 0.52 -0.50 12.08
CA ILE A 108 -0.90 -0.60 12.42
C ILE A 108 -1.58 0.77 12.58
N VAL A 109 -0.86 1.77 13.09
CA VAL A 109 -1.37 3.15 13.18
C VAL A 109 -1.61 3.71 11.78
N CYS A 110 -0.65 3.57 10.86
CA CYS A 110 -0.82 4.01 9.48
C CYS A 110 -1.93 3.24 8.75
N PHE A 111 -2.06 1.93 8.97
CA PHE A 111 -3.15 1.15 8.41
C PHE A 111 -4.52 1.71 8.83
N ASN A 112 -4.72 1.94 10.14
CA ASN A 112 -5.99 2.46 10.64
C ASN A 112 -6.28 3.88 10.14
N LEU A 113 -5.29 4.78 10.14
CA LEU A 113 -5.52 6.19 9.81
C LEU A 113 -5.65 6.46 8.31
N PHE A 114 -5.04 5.64 7.45
CA PHE A 114 -4.97 5.91 6.00
C PHE A 114 -5.60 4.80 5.15
N VAL A 115 -5.30 3.53 5.47
CA VAL A 115 -5.80 2.41 4.66
C VAL A 115 -7.27 2.13 4.94
N VAL A 116 -7.71 2.16 6.20
CA VAL A 116 -9.14 1.92 6.55
C VAL A 116 -10.08 2.95 5.89
N PRO A 117 -9.83 4.27 5.94
CA PRO A 117 -10.64 5.23 5.22
C PRO A 117 -10.62 5.02 3.69
N ALA A 118 -9.48 4.63 3.11
CA ALA A 118 -9.39 4.32 1.69
C ALA A 118 -10.24 3.09 1.31
N ILE A 119 -10.18 2.02 2.11
CA ILE A 119 -11.04 0.84 1.94
C ILE A 119 -12.52 1.24 2.00
N ARG A 120 -12.92 2.04 2.99
CA ARG A 120 -14.32 2.48 3.16
C ARG A 120 -14.79 3.31 1.99
N LEU A 121 -13.97 4.25 1.51
CA LEU A 121 -14.27 5.08 0.35
C LEU A 121 -14.48 4.21 -0.91
N LEU A 122 -13.56 3.28 -1.19
CA LEU A 122 -13.68 2.35 -2.31
C LEU A 122 -14.86 1.39 -2.16
N SER A 123 -15.28 1.11 -0.94
CA SER A 123 -16.46 0.29 -0.63
C SER A 123 -17.78 1.08 -0.68
N GLY A 124 -17.77 2.35 -1.09
CA GLY A 124 -18.98 3.17 -1.25
C GLY A 124 -19.57 3.73 0.05
N TRP A 125 -18.79 3.81 1.14
CA TRP A 125 -19.28 4.39 2.39
C TRP A 125 -19.53 5.89 2.24
N SER A 126 -20.69 6.36 2.72
CA SER A 126 -21.04 7.79 2.71
C SER A 126 -20.19 8.63 3.67
N ASN A 127 -19.72 8.03 4.77
CA ASN A 127 -18.77 8.63 5.70
C ASN A 127 -17.58 7.68 5.93
N PRO A 128 -16.50 7.79 5.13
CA PRO A 128 -15.39 6.85 5.18
C PRO A 128 -14.41 7.14 6.32
N HIS A 129 -14.50 8.29 6.98
CA HIS A 129 -13.57 8.69 8.03
C HIS A 129 -13.72 7.81 9.29
N LEU A 130 -12.64 7.73 10.07
CA LEU A 130 -12.73 7.13 11.41
C LEU A 130 -13.65 7.99 12.28
N GLN A 131 -14.60 7.36 12.96
CA GLN A 131 -15.41 8.03 13.97
C GLN A 131 -14.51 8.35 15.16
N ARG A 132 -14.54 9.61 15.60
CA ARG A 132 -13.80 10.11 16.76
C ARG A 132 -14.58 9.85 18.03
#